data_AF-A0A1Y1RI03-F1
#
_entry.id   AF-A0A1Y1RI03-F1
#
_cell.length_a   1.000
_cell.length_b   1.000
_cell.length_c   1.000
_cell.angle_alpha   90.00
_cell.angle_beta   90.00
_cell.angle_gamma   90.00
#
_symmetry.space_group_name_H-M   'P 1'
#
loop_
_entity.id
_entity.type
_entity.pdbx_description
1 polymer ?
#
loop_
_entity_poly.entity_id
_entity_poly.type
_entity_poly.pdbx_seq_one_letter_code
_entity_poly.pdbx_strand_id
1 'polypeptide(L)'
;MGTTTEASPIQWTCSGGTPTSDSDETTASLAQDGVETHLFAPTWTAPNMPRDYTAIFFTALGTDENPANDTTTVIITVMPAGIVQIGDGTLEKGLPIYPGFNYTYSQSIYLQNEIGTGNQRISKLYYYYNGNSAWGPDDIVVYMGHTSETDFVDNWDWIPVANLTEVYNGQFSVPAVEGWVEIILNYPFIYNNTDNLVIAVDENTASTHSGLNKFYCTSAATDRSLSYIDYSDDCALSGQPILTIFIPMSGFNSRIYRWVISAHCPTVRTVPPCPIPLSSAVLC
;
A
#
# COMPACT_ATOMS: atom_id res chain seq x y z
N MET A 1 1.57 11.54 -45.88
CA MET A 1 2.97 11.13 -46.13
C MET A 1 3.81 11.88 -45.11
N GLY A 2 4.34 11.14 -44.14
CA GLY A 2 5.04 11.64 -42.97
C GLY A 2 5.18 10.49 -41.97
N THR A 3 5.93 9.47 -42.36
CA THR A 3 6.29 8.33 -41.50
C THR A 3 7.81 8.32 -41.36
N THR A 4 8.41 9.47 -41.05
CA THR A 4 9.79 9.48 -40.58
C THR A 4 9.78 8.90 -39.17
N THR A 5 10.55 7.83 -38.98
CA THR A 5 10.85 7.29 -37.66
C THR A 5 11.84 8.27 -37.04
N GLU A 6 11.37 9.14 -36.15
CA GLU A 6 12.23 10.12 -35.48
C GLU A 6 12.41 9.73 -34.02
N ALA A 7 13.67 9.76 -33.58
CA ALA A 7 14.04 9.56 -32.20
C ALA A 7 14.08 10.93 -31.51
N SER A 8 13.28 11.09 -30.45
CA SER A 8 13.24 12.32 -29.66
C SER A 8 13.80 12.06 -28.27
N PRO A 9 14.69 12.90 -27.76
CA PRO A 9 15.06 12.83 -26.34
C PRO A 9 13.85 13.22 -25.49
N ILE A 10 13.62 12.45 -24.42
CA ILE A 10 12.64 12.78 -23.39
C ILE A 10 13.29 13.72 -22.37
N GLN A 11 12.66 14.85 -22.13
CA GLN A 11 12.98 15.75 -21.03
C GLN A 11 11.86 15.70 -20.00
N TRP A 12 12.19 15.94 -18.74
CA TRP A 12 11.17 15.94 -17.69
C TRP A 12 11.41 17.01 -16.64
N THR A 13 10.36 17.40 -15.94
CA THR A 13 10.42 18.25 -14.75
C THR A 13 9.55 17.67 -13.65
N CYS A 14 9.88 17.96 -12.39
CA CYS A 14 9.08 17.61 -11.24
C CYS A 14 8.78 18.87 -10.41
N SER A 15 7.53 19.06 -9.98
CA SER A 15 7.05 20.30 -9.32
C SER A 15 7.19 21.57 -10.16
N GLY A 16 7.25 21.48 -11.49
CA GLY A 16 7.32 22.64 -12.37
C GLY A 16 8.68 23.37 -12.36
N GLY A 17 9.76 22.69 -11.95
CA GLY A 17 11.12 23.19 -12.07
C GLY A 17 11.62 23.27 -13.52
N THR A 18 12.90 23.64 -13.70
CA THR A 18 13.55 23.59 -15.01
C THR A 18 13.58 22.15 -15.52
N PRO A 19 13.24 21.90 -16.81
CA PRO A 19 13.39 20.59 -17.41
C PRO A 19 14.82 20.08 -17.26
N THR A 20 14.95 18.86 -16.76
CA THR A 20 16.19 18.10 -16.75
C THR A 20 16.18 17.11 -17.90
N SER A 21 17.36 16.82 -18.45
CA SER A 21 17.52 15.77 -19.48
C SER A 21 17.96 14.47 -18.84
N ASP A 22 17.37 13.37 -19.27
CA ASP A 22 17.90 12.02 -19.07
C ASP A 22 18.40 11.56 -20.45
N SER A 23 19.72 11.48 -20.65
CA SER A 23 20.35 11.38 -21.97
C SER A 23 20.31 9.99 -22.60
N ASP A 24 19.64 9.05 -21.95
CA ASP A 24 19.79 7.62 -22.21
C ASP A 24 18.62 7.07 -23.06
N GLU A 25 17.59 7.89 -23.30
CA GLU A 25 16.41 7.53 -24.08
C GLU A 25 16.38 8.22 -25.45
N THR A 26 16.85 7.50 -26.45
CA THR A 26 16.40 7.70 -27.82
C THR A 26 15.31 6.68 -28.10
N THR A 27 14.04 7.06 -28.01
CA THR A 27 12.94 6.15 -28.38
C THR A 27 12.42 6.41 -29.78
N ALA A 28 12.27 5.31 -30.52
CA ALA A 28 11.67 5.33 -31.84
C ALA A 28 10.19 5.73 -31.73
N SER A 29 9.65 6.36 -32.77
CA SER A 29 8.24 6.75 -32.80
C SER A 29 7.32 5.59 -32.40
N LEU A 30 6.48 5.82 -31.38
CA LEU A 30 5.49 4.86 -30.94
C LEU A 30 4.39 4.72 -32.01
N ALA A 31 3.89 3.49 -32.18
CA ALA A 31 2.66 3.28 -32.93
C ALA A 31 1.47 3.93 -32.21
N GLN A 32 0.33 4.08 -32.90
CA GLN A 32 -0.91 4.45 -32.24
C GLN A 32 -1.20 3.46 -31.08
N ASP A 33 -1.48 4.01 -29.90
CA ASP A 33 -1.66 3.27 -28.63
C ASP A 33 -0.43 2.49 -28.15
N GLY A 34 0.75 2.80 -28.68
CA GLY A 34 2.02 2.28 -28.18
C GLY A 34 2.31 2.75 -26.75
N VAL A 35 2.86 1.86 -25.94
CA VAL A 35 3.28 2.15 -24.57
C VAL A 35 4.79 2.12 -24.50
N GLU A 36 5.35 3.08 -23.80
CA GLU A 36 6.77 3.15 -23.48
C GLU A 36 6.95 3.22 -21.97
N THR A 37 8.00 2.58 -21.45
CA THR A 37 8.35 2.63 -20.03
C THR A 37 9.63 3.43 -19.87
N HIS A 38 9.52 4.59 -19.22
CA HIS A 38 10.67 5.38 -18.83
C HIS A 38 11.25 4.90 -17.50
N LEU A 39 12.56 4.63 -17.46
CA LEU A 39 13.28 4.32 -16.24
C LEU A 39 14.25 5.46 -15.91
N PHE A 40 13.97 6.18 -14.84
CA PHE A 40 14.85 7.26 -14.38
C PHE A 40 16.26 6.75 -14.06
N ALA A 41 17.27 7.54 -14.43
CA ALA A 41 18.66 7.26 -14.09
C ALA A 41 18.86 6.96 -12.59
N PRO A 42 19.79 6.05 -12.20
CA PRO A 42 20.03 5.70 -10.80
C PRO A 42 20.47 6.88 -9.91
N THR A 43 20.93 7.97 -10.53
CA THR A 43 21.33 9.22 -9.86
C THR A 43 20.15 10.13 -9.55
N TRP A 44 18.98 9.88 -10.16
CA TRP A 44 17.76 10.60 -9.84
C TRP A 44 17.31 10.26 -8.41
N THR A 45 17.02 11.31 -7.63
CA THR A 45 16.46 11.16 -6.29
C THR A 45 15.02 11.64 -6.32
N ALA A 46 14.09 10.73 -6.04
CA ALA A 46 12.69 11.08 -5.92
C ALA A 46 12.49 12.17 -4.85
N PRO A 47 11.55 13.10 -5.05
CA PRO A 47 11.19 14.05 -4.02
C PRO A 47 10.74 13.34 -2.74
N ASN A 48 11.11 13.91 -1.59
CA ASN A 48 10.93 13.26 -0.28
C ASN A 48 10.03 14.04 0.69
N MET A 49 9.45 15.17 0.28
CA MET A 49 8.50 15.88 1.12
C MET A 49 7.09 15.37 0.86
N PRO A 50 6.25 15.15 1.88
CA PRO A 50 4.91 14.65 1.65
C PRO A 50 4.03 15.67 0.93
N ARG A 51 3.62 15.36 -0.30
CA ARG A 51 2.70 16.13 -1.15
C ARG A 51 2.53 15.43 -2.50
N ASP A 52 1.61 15.96 -3.30
CA ASP A 52 1.55 15.65 -4.72
C ASP A 52 2.62 16.42 -5.49
N TYR A 53 3.32 15.70 -6.35
CA TYR A 53 4.31 16.20 -7.29
C TYR A 53 3.80 15.99 -8.69
N THR A 54 3.78 17.05 -9.49
CA THR A 54 3.51 16.93 -10.92
C THR A 54 4.82 16.64 -11.64
N ALA A 55 4.97 15.44 -12.18
CA ALA A 55 5.99 15.11 -13.16
C ALA A 55 5.44 15.40 -14.55
N ILE A 56 6.17 16.18 -15.35
CA ILE A 56 5.80 16.49 -16.72
C ILE A 56 6.92 16.02 -17.63
N PHE A 57 6.58 15.20 -18.59
CA PHE A 57 7.45 14.66 -19.62
C PHE A 57 7.18 15.39 -20.93
N PHE A 58 8.24 15.67 -21.67
CA PHE A 58 8.20 16.37 -22.94
C PHE A 58 9.08 15.66 -23.95
N THR A 59 8.58 15.45 -25.16
CA THR A 59 9.44 15.14 -26.31
C THR A 59 9.99 16.46 -26.86
N ALA A 60 11.31 16.53 -27.05
CA ALA A 60 11.96 17.75 -27.54
C ALA A 60 12.45 17.55 -28.98
N LEU A 61 11.52 17.58 -29.95
CA LEU A 61 11.87 17.55 -31.37
C LEU A 61 11.89 18.98 -31.94
N GLY A 62 13.03 19.43 -32.47
CA GLY A 62 13.19 20.80 -32.98
C GLY A 62 12.36 21.14 -34.22
N THR A 63 11.73 20.15 -34.85
CA THR A 63 10.91 20.26 -36.06
C THR A 63 9.43 19.92 -35.84
N ASP A 64 9.00 19.73 -34.59
CA ASP A 64 7.61 19.42 -34.31
C ASP A 64 6.66 20.58 -34.70
N GLU A 65 5.54 20.22 -35.32
CA GLU A 65 4.51 21.14 -35.80
C GLU A 65 3.62 21.65 -34.66
N ASN A 66 3.51 20.94 -33.53
CA ASN A 66 2.70 21.37 -32.40
C ASN A 66 3.30 21.04 -31.01
N PRO A 67 4.34 21.77 -30.55
CA PRO A 67 5.05 21.45 -29.29
C PRO A 67 4.18 21.44 -28.02
N ALA A 68 2.93 21.91 -28.10
CA ALA A 68 1.98 21.93 -27.00
C ALA A 68 1.29 20.58 -26.74
N ASN A 69 1.35 19.60 -27.66
CA ASN A 69 0.76 18.27 -27.46
C ASN A 69 1.79 17.20 -27.03
N ASP A 70 3.06 17.58 -26.96
CA ASP A 70 4.19 16.72 -26.62
C ASP A 70 4.37 16.53 -25.11
N THR A 71 3.34 16.84 -24.31
CA THR A 71 3.45 16.90 -22.85
C THR A 71 2.59 15.83 -22.19
N THR A 72 3.22 14.91 -21.46
CA THR A 72 2.52 13.96 -20.58
C THR A 72 2.70 14.38 -19.14
N THR A 73 1.60 14.44 -18.39
CA THR A 73 1.61 14.79 -16.96
C THR A 73 1.27 13.58 -16.11
N VAL A 74 2.10 13.32 -15.10
CA VAL A 74 1.90 12.29 -14.08
C VAL A 74 1.87 12.95 -12.71
N ILE A 75 0.90 12.58 -11.88
CA ILE A 75 0.86 12.99 -10.48
C ILE A 75 1.53 11.90 -9.65
N ILE A 76 2.58 12.28 -8.93
CA ILE A 76 3.32 11.43 -8.00
C ILE A 76 2.98 11.88 -6.59
N THR A 77 2.22 11.08 -5.85
CA THR A 77 1.93 11.35 -4.45
C THR A 77 3.04 10.79 -3.57
N VAL A 78 3.77 11.67 -2.90
CA VAL A 78 4.77 11.30 -1.89
C VAL A 78 4.08 11.30 -0.53
N MET A 79 4.08 10.16 0.13
CA MET A 79 3.49 10.00 1.46
C MET A 79 4.49 10.39 2.57
N PRO A 80 4.01 10.76 3.78
CA PRO A 80 4.83 10.89 4.97
C PRO A 80 5.70 9.67 5.23
N ALA A 81 6.93 9.91 5.72
CA ALA A 81 7.81 8.84 6.16
C ALA A 81 7.10 7.95 7.19
N GLY A 82 7.25 6.64 7.02
CA GLY A 82 6.59 5.64 7.85
C GLY A 82 5.23 5.18 7.31
N ILE A 83 4.69 5.80 6.27
CA ILE A 83 3.45 5.37 5.62
C ILE A 83 3.77 4.57 4.35
N VAL A 84 3.16 3.41 4.22
CA VAL A 84 3.17 2.58 3.00
C VAL A 84 1.73 2.40 2.59
N GLN A 85 1.40 2.83 1.38
CA GLN A 85 0.11 2.57 0.76
C GLN A 85 0.26 1.40 -0.20
N ILE A 86 -0.56 0.37 -0.03
CA ILE A 86 -0.63 -0.73 -0.99
C ILE A 86 -1.97 -0.64 -1.72
N GLY A 87 -1.88 -0.32 -3.01
CA GLY A 87 -3.00 -0.23 -3.91
C GLY A 87 -3.80 1.09 -3.88
N ASP A 88 -4.42 1.40 -5.01
CA ASP A 88 -5.13 2.62 -5.33
C ASP A 88 -6.41 2.39 -6.18
N GLY A 89 -6.91 1.14 -6.23
CA GLY A 89 -8.12 0.78 -6.97
C GLY A 89 -9.42 1.01 -6.19
N THR A 90 -10.54 1.20 -6.88
CA THR A 90 -11.84 1.58 -6.29
C THR A 90 -12.84 0.42 -6.26
N LEU A 91 -12.35 -0.82 -6.32
CA LEU A 91 -13.21 -1.98 -6.45
C LEU A 91 -13.85 -2.36 -5.11
N GLU A 92 -15.14 -2.67 -5.13
CA GLU A 92 -15.91 -2.98 -3.93
C GLU A 92 -16.14 -4.48 -3.82
N LYS A 93 -15.25 -5.16 -3.12
CA LYS A 93 -15.20 -6.62 -3.08
C LYS A 93 -15.59 -7.23 -1.73
N GLY A 94 -15.98 -6.42 -0.74
CA GLY A 94 -16.33 -6.97 0.59
C GLY A 94 -15.12 -7.43 1.40
N LEU A 95 -13.96 -6.83 1.12
CA LEU A 95 -12.75 -6.95 1.91
C LEU A 95 -12.48 -5.59 2.58
N PRO A 96 -11.88 -5.54 3.77
CA PRO A 96 -11.60 -6.68 4.65
C PRO A 96 -12.86 -7.20 5.37
N ILE A 97 -13.91 -6.39 5.42
CA ILE A 97 -15.18 -6.71 6.05
C ILE A 97 -16.27 -6.51 5.01
N TYR A 98 -17.29 -7.37 5.00
CA TYR A 98 -18.52 -7.15 4.25
C TYR A 98 -19.66 -6.88 5.25
N PRO A 99 -19.98 -5.59 5.53
CA PRO A 99 -21.00 -5.21 6.50
C PRO A 99 -22.43 -5.69 6.19
N GLY A 100 -22.69 -6.27 5.01
CA GLY A 100 -24.01 -6.80 4.65
C GLY A 100 -24.30 -8.21 5.20
N PHE A 101 -23.33 -8.82 5.88
CA PHE A 101 -23.41 -10.14 6.50
C PHE A 101 -23.16 -10.02 8.01
N ASN A 102 -23.60 -11.01 8.78
CA ASN A 102 -23.46 -10.99 10.25
C ASN A 102 -22.04 -11.33 10.68
N TYR A 103 -21.33 -12.12 9.88
CA TYR A 103 -19.97 -12.51 10.20
C TYR A 103 -19.16 -12.45 8.92
N THR A 104 -17.95 -11.88 9.01
CA THR A 104 -16.99 -11.87 7.90
C THR A 104 -15.61 -12.25 8.40
N TYR A 105 -14.99 -13.22 7.75
CA TYR A 105 -13.57 -13.50 7.91
C TYR A 105 -12.86 -13.34 6.57
N SER A 106 -11.82 -12.52 6.52
CA SER A 106 -11.00 -12.38 5.32
C SER A 106 -9.53 -12.54 5.61
N GLN A 107 -8.77 -12.96 4.59
CA GLN A 107 -7.31 -12.93 4.59
C GLN A 107 -6.83 -12.26 3.31
N SER A 108 -5.84 -11.39 3.43
CA SER A 108 -5.18 -10.73 2.30
C SER A 108 -3.66 -10.90 2.42
N ILE A 109 -3.00 -11.38 1.35
CA ILE A 109 -1.54 -11.47 1.24
C ILE A 109 -1.02 -10.16 0.64
N TYR A 110 0.01 -9.58 1.27
CA TYR A 110 0.76 -8.39 0.86
C TYR A 110 2.20 -8.79 0.54
N LEU A 111 2.63 -8.59 -0.72
CA LEU A 111 3.95 -9.04 -1.15
C LEU A 111 5.06 -8.16 -0.55
N GLN A 112 6.19 -8.78 -0.25
CA GLN A 112 7.35 -8.11 0.33
C GLN A 112 7.83 -6.92 -0.53
N ASN A 113 7.85 -7.08 -1.85
CA ASN A 113 8.30 -6.04 -2.78
C ASN A 113 7.34 -4.84 -2.84
N GLU A 114 6.06 -5.03 -2.54
CA GLU A 114 5.06 -3.95 -2.46
C GLU A 114 5.13 -3.19 -1.14
N ILE A 115 5.54 -3.87 -0.06
CA ILE A 115 5.78 -3.23 1.24
C ILE A 115 7.12 -2.48 1.20
N GLY A 116 8.13 -3.07 0.58
CA GLY A 116 9.37 -2.44 0.14
C GLY A 116 10.21 -1.77 1.23
N THR A 117 9.99 -2.10 2.50
CA THR A 117 10.58 -1.34 3.60
C THR A 117 11.03 -2.22 4.79
N GLY A 118 12.35 -2.27 4.98
CA GLY A 118 13.05 -3.15 5.92
C GLY A 118 12.78 -2.94 7.40
N ASN A 119 12.59 -4.05 8.14
CA ASN A 119 12.61 -4.14 9.62
C ASN A 119 11.77 -3.08 10.32
N GLN A 120 10.47 -3.11 10.04
CA GLN A 120 9.57 -2.14 10.64
C GLN A 120 8.47 -2.82 11.41
N ARG A 121 8.11 -2.16 12.51
CA ARG A 121 6.94 -2.53 13.26
C ARG A 121 5.68 -2.32 12.36
N ILE A 122 4.54 -2.78 12.82
CA ILE A 122 3.12 -2.61 12.48
C ILE A 122 2.29 -1.96 13.58
N SER A 123 1.78 -0.72 13.62
CA SER A 123 0.83 -0.34 14.72
C SER A 123 -0.46 0.30 14.29
N LYS A 124 -0.63 0.60 13.01
CA LYS A 124 -1.89 1.08 12.51
C LYS A 124 -2.16 0.47 11.16
N LEU A 125 -3.42 0.12 10.93
CA LEU A 125 -3.98 -0.18 9.62
C LEU A 125 -4.98 0.91 9.27
N TYR A 126 -5.17 1.12 7.99
CA TYR A 126 -6.25 1.99 7.51
C TYR A 126 -6.91 1.35 6.31
N TYR A 127 -8.22 1.27 6.27
CA TYR A 127 -8.96 0.82 5.10
C TYR A 127 -9.71 2.00 4.49
N TYR A 128 -9.86 2.05 3.16
CA TYR A 128 -10.60 3.13 2.51
C TYR A 128 -12.07 2.77 2.42
N TYR A 129 -12.93 3.52 3.10
CA TYR A 129 -14.37 3.33 3.11
C TYR A 129 -15.05 4.22 2.08
N ASN A 130 -16.09 3.70 1.41
CA ASN A 130 -16.85 4.42 0.39
C ASN A 130 -17.79 5.51 0.94
N GLY A 131 -17.97 5.57 2.27
CA GLY A 131 -18.73 6.61 2.94
C GLY A 131 -20.26 6.47 2.88
N ASN A 132 -20.80 5.34 2.41
CA ASN A 132 -22.23 5.20 2.14
C ASN A 132 -23.12 5.49 3.37
N SER A 133 -22.86 4.86 4.51
CA SER A 133 -23.50 5.19 5.79
C SER A 133 -22.55 4.99 6.96
N ALA A 134 -22.85 5.59 8.11
CA ALA A 134 -22.16 5.25 9.35
C ALA A 134 -22.63 3.86 9.82
N TRP A 135 -21.74 3.11 10.46
CA TRP A 135 -22.04 1.83 11.11
C TRP A 135 -21.01 1.49 12.20
N GLY A 136 -21.32 0.45 12.98
CA GLY A 136 -20.63 0.09 14.20
C GLY A 136 -21.27 0.70 15.47
N PRO A 137 -20.71 0.42 16.65
CA PRO A 137 -19.52 -0.41 16.86
C PRO A 137 -19.80 -1.88 16.60
N ASP A 138 -18.90 -2.49 15.83
CA ASP A 138 -18.84 -3.93 15.59
C ASP A 138 -17.57 -4.48 16.24
N ASP A 139 -17.65 -5.67 16.82
CA ASP A 139 -16.52 -6.37 17.42
C ASP A 139 -15.69 -7.06 16.33
N ILE A 140 -14.42 -6.65 16.21
CA ILE A 140 -13.49 -7.23 15.24
C ILE A 140 -12.19 -7.71 15.90
N VAL A 141 -11.60 -8.73 15.29
CA VAL A 141 -10.25 -9.22 15.59
C VAL A 141 -9.41 -9.12 14.33
N VAL A 142 -8.20 -8.58 14.46
CA VAL A 142 -7.22 -8.55 13.36
C VAL A 142 -6.04 -9.40 13.73
N TYR A 143 -5.65 -10.27 12.79
CA TYR A 143 -4.47 -11.11 12.90
C TYR A 143 -3.44 -10.75 11.83
N MET A 144 -2.16 -10.91 12.14
CA MET A 144 -1.06 -10.74 11.20
C MET A 144 -0.09 -11.91 11.28
N GLY A 145 0.48 -12.28 10.14
CA GLY A 145 1.49 -13.33 10.05
C GLY A 145 2.47 -13.09 8.91
N HIS A 146 3.61 -13.77 8.96
CA HIS A 146 4.54 -13.88 7.85
C HIS A 146 4.19 -15.12 7.03
N THR A 147 4.32 -15.05 5.71
CA THR A 147 4.06 -16.18 4.81
C THR A 147 5.00 -16.18 3.61
N SER A 148 5.35 -17.38 3.12
CA SER A 148 6.05 -17.54 1.84
C SER A 148 5.10 -17.51 0.64
N GLU A 149 3.79 -17.66 0.87
CA GLU A 149 2.79 -17.70 -0.20
C GLU A 149 2.67 -16.34 -0.89
N THR A 150 2.55 -16.35 -2.21
CA THR A 150 2.37 -15.16 -3.05
C THR A 150 0.91 -14.92 -3.43
N ASP A 151 0.09 -15.95 -3.26
CA ASP A 151 -1.30 -16.07 -3.66
C ASP A 151 -1.91 -17.30 -2.96
N PHE A 152 -3.24 -17.37 -2.98
CA PHE A 152 -4.03 -18.49 -2.53
C PHE A 152 -4.30 -19.40 -3.73
N VAL A 153 -3.97 -20.68 -3.61
CA VAL A 153 -4.09 -21.66 -4.71
C VAL A 153 -5.55 -21.97 -5.02
N ASP A 154 -6.40 -22.00 -4.00
CA ASP A 154 -7.83 -22.21 -4.13
C ASP A 154 -8.63 -21.54 -3.00
N ASN A 155 -9.94 -21.77 -2.96
CA ASN A 155 -10.86 -21.14 -2.02
C ASN A 155 -10.80 -21.70 -0.58
N TRP A 156 -9.94 -22.68 -0.31
CA TRP A 156 -9.70 -23.31 0.98
C TRP A 156 -8.27 -23.13 1.49
N ASP A 157 -7.41 -22.46 0.70
CA ASP A 157 -5.99 -22.25 0.99
C ASP A 157 -5.75 -21.17 2.06
N TRP A 158 -6.52 -21.21 3.14
CA TRP A 158 -6.40 -20.26 4.23
C TRP A 158 -5.10 -20.49 5.00
N ILE A 159 -4.37 -19.42 5.30
CA ILE A 159 -3.22 -19.51 6.20
C ILE A 159 -3.76 -19.88 7.59
N PRO A 160 -3.30 -20.98 8.20
CA PRO A 160 -3.83 -21.43 9.48
C PRO A 160 -3.70 -20.35 10.56
N VAL A 161 -4.74 -20.16 11.37
CA VAL A 161 -4.75 -19.16 12.47
C VAL A 161 -3.60 -19.40 13.46
N ALA A 162 -3.15 -20.64 13.63
CA ALA A 162 -1.98 -20.98 14.45
C ALA A 162 -0.67 -20.35 13.95
N ASN A 163 -0.61 -19.93 12.69
CA ASN A 163 0.52 -19.21 12.09
C ASN A 163 0.33 -17.68 12.13
N LEU A 164 -0.78 -17.20 12.70
CA LEU A 164 -1.10 -15.78 12.81
C LEU A 164 -1.02 -15.32 14.27
N THR A 165 -0.75 -14.03 14.45
CA THR A 165 -0.73 -13.36 15.75
C THR A 165 -1.89 -12.37 15.82
N GLU A 166 -2.70 -12.44 16.89
CA GLU A 166 -3.70 -11.42 17.18
C GLU A 166 -2.99 -10.08 17.47
N VAL A 167 -3.30 -9.05 16.69
CA VAL A 167 -2.70 -7.71 16.82
C VAL A 167 -3.71 -6.65 17.23
N TYR A 168 -5.00 -6.93 17.06
CA TYR A 168 -6.10 -6.07 17.48
C TYR A 168 -7.30 -6.93 17.86
N ASN A 169 -7.99 -6.54 18.93
CA ASN A 169 -9.26 -7.11 19.37
C ASN A 169 -10.07 -6.00 20.03
N GLY A 170 -11.18 -5.60 19.41
CA GLY A 170 -12.01 -4.53 19.92
C GLY A 170 -13.02 -3.99 18.92
N GLN A 171 -13.61 -2.85 19.28
CA GLN A 171 -14.69 -2.24 18.54
C GLN A 171 -14.20 -1.37 17.37
N PHE A 172 -14.81 -1.60 16.21
CA PHE A 172 -14.58 -0.85 14.99
C PHE A 172 -15.84 -0.11 14.54
N SER A 173 -15.69 1.10 14.03
CA SER A 173 -16.80 1.92 13.54
C SER A 173 -16.32 2.78 12.38
N VAL A 174 -17.23 3.11 11.47
CA VAL A 174 -16.92 3.99 10.35
C VAL A 174 -17.92 5.15 10.25
N PRO A 175 -17.47 6.33 9.80
CA PRO A 175 -18.35 7.48 9.60
C PRO A 175 -19.14 7.37 8.29
N ALA A 176 -20.21 8.16 8.17
CA ALA A 176 -20.93 8.38 6.90
C ALA A 176 -20.16 9.37 5.98
N VAL A 177 -18.86 9.13 5.82
CA VAL A 177 -17.93 9.98 5.06
C VAL A 177 -16.94 9.07 4.34
N GLU A 178 -16.72 9.32 3.05
CA GLU A 178 -15.72 8.60 2.26
C GLU A 178 -14.32 8.93 2.78
N GLY A 179 -13.47 7.91 2.93
CA GLY A 179 -12.08 8.13 3.30
C GLY A 179 -11.46 7.00 4.11
N TRP A 180 -10.26 7.27 4.63
CA TRP A 180 -9.49 6.32 5.41
C TRP A 180 -10.03 6.18 6.82
N VAL A 181 -10.31 4.94 7.21
CA VAL A 181 -10.71 4.59 8.58
C VAL A 181 -9.57 3.86 9.28
N GLU A 182 -9.19 4.36 10.45
CA GLU A 182 -8.00 3.93 11.20
C GLU A 182 -8.32 2.79 12.19
N ILE A 183 -7.44 1.80 12.25
CA ILE A 183 -7.38 0.79 13.31
C ILE A 183 -6.03 0.92 14.01
N ILE A 184 -6.03 1.25 15.30
CA ILE A 184 -4.83 1.30 16.14
C ILE A 184 -4.63 -0.08 16.76
N LEU A 185 -3.56 -0.79 16.38
CA LEU A 185 -3.29 -2.14 16.87
C LEU A 185 -3.00 -2.13 18.38
N ASN A 186 -3.60 -3.07 19.11
CA ASN A 186 -3.31 -3.27 20.53
C ASN A 186 -1.87 -3.79 20.71
N TYR A 187 -1.47 -4.72 19.85
CA TYR A 187 -0.14 -5.31 19.82
C TYR A 187 0.52 -5.07 18.48
N PRO A 188 1.45 -4.11 18.42
CA PRO A 188 2.12 -3.82 17.17
C PRO A 188 2.95 -4.99 16.64
N PHE A 189 2.73 -5.36 15.38
CA PHE A 189 3.39 -6.46 14.69
C PHE A 189 4.85 -6.11 14.32
N ILE A 190 5.76 -7.06 14.13
CA ILE A 190 7.10 -6.78 13.59
C ILE A 190 7.20 -7.42 12.22
N TYR A 191 7.27 -6.61 11.17
CA TYR A 191 7.44 -7.09 9.81
C TYR A 191 8.92 -7.33 9.50
N ASN A 192 9.24 -8.54 9.02
CA ASN A 192 10.62 -8.99 8.83
C ASN A 192 11.22 -8.57 7.48
N ASN A 193 10.38 -8.05 6.57
CA ASN A 193 10.77 -7.63 5.22
C ASN A 193 11.55 -8.69 4.42
N THR A 194 11.32 -9.97 4.74
CA THR A 194 11.88 -11.13 4.04
C THR A 194 10.73 -11.94 3.46
N ASP A 195 9.70 -12.20 4.26
CA ASP A 195 8.51 -12.93 3.87
C ASP A 195 7.40 -11.95 3.45
N ASN A 196 6.36 -12.47 2.79
CA ASN A 196 5.13 -11.72 2.55
C ASN A 196 4.36 -11.55 3.88
N LEU A 197 3.48 -10.57 3.93
CA LEU A 197 2.61 -10.31 5.09
C LEU A 197 1.20 -10.81 4.79
N VAL A 198 0.62 -11.64 5.66
CA VAL A 198 -0.82 -11.90 5.64
C VAL A 198 -1.49 -11.08 6.72
N ILE A 199 -2.63 -10.47 6.39
CA ILE A 199 -3.51 -9.81 7.35
C ILE A 199 -4.87 -10.50 7.27
N ALA A 200 -5.35 -10.98 8.41
CA ALA A 200 -6.69 -11.52 8.54
C ALA A 200 -7.57 -10.56 9.35
N VAL A 201 -8.83 -10.40 8.95
CA VAL A 201 -9.82 -9.60 9.68
C VAL A 201 -11.05 -10.45 9.91
N ASP A 202 -11.47 -10.50 11.16
CA ASP A 202 -12.58 -11.31 11.64
C ASP A 202 -13.61 -10.41 12.32
N GLU A 203 -14.81 -10.31 11.74
CA GLU A 203 -15.93 -9.49 12.22
C GLU A 203 -16.96 -10.44 12.86
N ASN A 204 -17.24 -10.20 14.14
CA ASN A 204 -17.90 -11.15 15.05
C ASN A 204 -19.29 -10.66 15.54
N THR A 205 -19.79 -9.54 15.03
CA THR A 205 -21.02 -8.92 15.54
C THR A 205 -22.24 -9.53 14.90
N ALA A 206 -23.11 -10.17 15.68
CA ALA A 206 -24.34 -10.81 15.19
C ALA A 206 -25.43 -9.83 14.68
N SER A 207 -25.09 -8.97 13.72
CA SER A 207 -25.95 -7.97 13.10
C SER A 207 -25.45 -7.60 11.70
N THR A 208 -26.34 -7.10 10.85
CA THR A 208 -25.95 -6.57 9.53
C THR A 208 -26.14 -5.07 9.43
N HIS A 209 -25.33 -4.48 8.55
CA HIS A 209 -25.46 -3.13 8.06
C HIS A 209 -25.85 -3.15 6.57
N SER A 210 -25.86 -1.97 5.93
CA SER A 210 -26.17 -1.87 4.51
C SER A 210 -25.14 -2.63 3.67
N GLY A 211 -25.61 -3.47 2.74
CA GLY A 211 -24.74 -4.14 1.77
C GLY A 211 -24.05 -3.19 0.79
N LEU A 212 -24.44 -1.91 0.75
CA LEU A 212 -23.78 -0.82 0.02
C LEU A 212 -22.61 -0.19 0.80
N ASN A 213 -22.43 -0.53 2.08
CA ASN A 213 -21.26 -0.13 2.85
C ASN A 213 -20.08 -0.99 2.39
N LYS A 214 -19.09 -0.37 1.74
CA LYS A 214 -17.96 -1.07 1.11
C LYS A 214 -16.64 -0.38 1.42
N PHE A 215 -15.60 -1.19 1.46
CA PHE A 215 -14.23 -0.71 1.39
C PHE A 215 -13.65 -0.93 0.00
N TYR A 216 -12.76 -0.03 -0.42
CA TYR A 216 -12.10 -0.11 -1.71
C TYR A 216 -10.91 -1.06 -1.69
N CYS A 217 -10.81 -1.79 -2.79
CA CYS A 217 -9.78 -2.78 -3.07
C CYS A 217 -9.13 -2.48 -4.43
N THR A 218 -7.89 -2.90 -4.57
CA THR A 218 -7.10 -2.78 -5.79
C THR A 218 -7.02 -4.12 -6.47
N SER A 219 -7.10 -4.16 -7.80
CA SER A 219 -6.90 -5.42 -8.53
C SER A 219 -5.46 -5.92 -8.38
N ALA A 220 -5.29 -7.23 -8.24
CA ALA A 220 -4.03 -7.95 -8.24
C ALA A 220 -4.02 -8.95 -9.41
N ALA A 221 -2.83 -9.35 -9.86
CA ALA A 221 -2.69 -10.30 -10.95
C ALA A 221 -3.03 -11.76 -10.56
N THR A 222 -3.04 -12.05 -9.25
CA THR A 222 -3.24 -13.38 -8.67
C THR A 222 -4.22 -13.33 -7.50
N ASP A 223 -4.68 -14.49 -7.04
CA ASP A 223 -5.71 -14.62 -6.00
C ASP A 223 -5.13 -14.33 -4.62
N ARG A 224 -5.11 -13.06 -4.23
CA ARG A 224 -4.43 -12.59 -3.01
C ARG A 224 -5.32 -12.29 -1.83
N SER A 225 -6.62 -12.51 -1.97
CA SER A 225 -7.56 -12.39 -0.88
C SER A 225 -8.59 -13.51 -0.88
N LEU A 226 -8.89 -14.04 0.30
CA LEU A 226 -10.01 -14.94 0.56
C LEU A 226 -10.99 -14.26 1.50
N SER A 227 -12.28 -14.59 1.35
CA SER A 227 -13.35 -14.10 2.22
C SER A 227 -14.37 -15.20 2.48
N TYR A 228 -14.76 -15.33 3.74
CA TYR A 228 -15.83 -16.15 4.25
C TYR A 228 -16.88 -15.22 4.87
N ILE A 229 -18.15 -15.44 4.54
CA ILE A 229 -19.27 -14.62 4.99
C ILE A 229 -20.43 -15.51 5.45
N ASP A 230 -21.09 -15.14 6.54
CA ASP A 230 -22.19 -15.93 7.10
C ASP A 230 -23.30 -15.03 7.68
N TYR A 231 -24.54 -15.54 7.70
CA TYR A 231 -25.70 -14.90 8.33
C TYR A 231 -26.10 -15.56 9.65
N SER A 232 -25.64 -16.78 9.91
CA SER A 232 -26.16 -17.64 10.97
C SER A 232 -25.14 -17.91 12.04
N ASP A 233 -23.91 -18.26 11.66
CA ASP A 233 -22.92 -18.77 12.59
C ASP A 233 -21.56 -18.07 12.45
N ASP A 234 -20.96 -17.78 13.60
CA ASP A 234 -19.60 -17.28 13.75
C ASP A 234 -18.58 -18.43 13.64
N CYS A 235 -18.66 -19.20 12.56
CA CYS A 235 -17.86 -20.42 12.39
C CYS A 235 -16.47 -20.17 11.78
N ALA A 236 -16.05 -18.92 11.62
CA ALA A 236 -14.78 -18.57 10.95
C ALA A 236 -13.55 -19.21 11.62
N LEU A 237 -13.59 -19.43 12.94
CA LEU A 237 -12.47 -19.94 13.73
C LEU A 237 -12.65 -21.36 14.29
N SER A 238 -13.82 -22.00 14.10
CA SER A 238 -14.17 -23.29 14.74
C SER A 238 -13.73 -24.55 13.97
N GLY A 239 -12.91 -24.38 12.93
CA GLY A 239 -12.40 -25.48 12.11
C GLY A 239 -13.31 -25.75 10.91
N GLN A 240 -12.99 -25.04 9.83
CA GLN A 240 -13.47 -25.21 8.44
C GLN A 240 -15.01 -25.20 8.28
N PRO A 241 -15.60 -24.11 7.77
CA PRO A 241 -17.04 -24.02 7.63
C PRO A 241 -17.59 -25.03 6.62
N ILE A 242 -18.64 -25.72 7.04
CA ILE A 242 -19.50 -26.56 6.21
C ILE A 242 -20.38 -25.60 5.38
N LEU A 243 -20.16 -25.56 4.06
CA LEU A 243 -21.05 -25.14 2.96
C LEU A 243 -22.05 -23.98 3.27
N THR A 244 -21.91 -22.77 2.73
CA THR A 244 -22.44 -22.39 1.39
C THR A 244 -22.13 -20.91 1.06
N ILE A 245 -21.88 -20.63 -0.24
CA ILE A 245 -21.52 -19.37 -0.91
C ILE A 245 -20.08 -18.88 -0.66
N PHE A 246 -19.20 -19.36 -1.54
CA PHE A 246 -17.88 -18.80 -1.80
C PHE A 246 -18.00 -17.79 -2.94
N ILE A 247 -17.48 -16.58 -2.73
CA ILE A 247 -17.17 -15.69 -3.84
C ILE A 247 -15.65 -15.77 -4.03
N PRO A 248 -15.14 -16.56 -4.99
CA PRO A 248 -13.74 -16.46 -5.37
C PRO A 248 -13.51 -15.04 -5.87
N MET A 249 -12.65 -14.30 -5.17
CA MET A 249 -12.34 -12.91 -5.49
C MET A 249 -11.00 -12.89 -6.17
N SER A 250 -10.96 -13.37 -7.41
CA SER A 250 -9.72 -13.44 -8.13
C SER A 250 -9.14 -12.04 -8.34
N GLY A 251 -7.90 -11.86 -7.91
CA GLY A 251 -7.15 -10.64 -8.18
C GLY A 251 -7.56 -9.39 -7.40
N PHE A 252 -7.65 -9.39 -6.06
CA PHE A 252 -7.81 -8.14 -5.29
C PHE A 252 -6.96 -8.06 -4.01
N ASN A 253 -6.47 -6.86 -3.67
CA ASN A 253 -5.84 -6.48 -2.39
C ASN A 253 -6.65 -5.36 -1.72
N SER A 254 -6.92 -5.47 -0.43
CA SER A 254 -7.50 -4.36 0.35
C SER A 254 -6.51 -3.19 0.39
N ARG A 255 -6.97 -1.94 0.18
CA ARG A 255 -6.08 -0.78 0.36
C ARG A 255 -5.72 -0.61 1.83
N ILE A 256 -4.43 -0.44 2.14
CA ILE A 256 -3.93 -0.24 3.51
C ILE A 256 -3.04 1.03 3.60
N TYR A 257 -3.24 1.91 4.61
CA TYR A 257 -2.15 2.78 5.14
C TYR A 257 -1.55 2.22 6.42
N ARG A 258 -0.47 2.86 6.84
CA ARG A 258 0.44 2.45 7.89
C ARG A 258 0.90 3.68 8.72
N TRP A 259 0.83 3.58 10.06
CA TRP A 259 1.66 4.17 11.16
C TRP A 259 1.56 5.55 11.88
N VAL A 260 1.86 5.44 13.20
CA VAL A 260 2.63 6.38 14.09
C VAL A 260 3.77 5.60 14.79
N ILE A 261 5.02 6.10 14.79
CA ILE A 261 6.04 5.74 15.80
C ILE A 261 6.31 6.96 16.68
N SER A 262 6.06 6.78 17.97
CA SER A 262 6.53 7.67 19.04
C SER A 262 8.04 7.47 19.22
N ALA A 263 8.79 8.57 19.14
CA ALA A 263 10.21 8.60 19.46
C ALA A 263 10.42 8.21 20.93
N HIS A 264 11.06 7.08 21.18
CA HIS A 264 11.87 6.95 22.39
C HIS A 264 13.31 7.29 22.02
N CYS A 265 13.72 8.46 22.51
CA CYS A 265 15.07 9.00 22.46
C CYS A 265 16.09 8.00 23.04
N PRO A 266 17.16 7.62 22.33
CA PRO A 266 18.39 7.23 22.99
C PRO A 266 19.20 8.49 23.25
N THR A 267 19.17 8.97 24.49
CA THR A 267 20.21 9.91 24.95
C THR A 267 21.53 9.14 25.07
N VAL A 268 22.63 9.85 24.76
CA VAL A 268 24.04 9.52 24.94
C VAL A 268 24.73 8.80 23.77
N ARG A 269 25.22 9.61 22.83
CA ARG A 269 26.40 9.31 22.01
C ARG A 269 27.64 9.44 22.89
N THR A 270 28.28 8.34 23.29
CA THR A 270 29.68 8.39 23.74
C THR A 270 30.58 8.53 22.52
N VAL A 271 31.45 9.52 22.55
CA VAL A 271 32.43 9.81 21.49
C VAL A 271 33.69 8.98 21.79
N PRO A 272 34.28 8.24 20.84
CA PRO A 272 35.59 7.64 21.03
C PRO A 272 36.67 8.73 21.06
N PRO A 273 37.70 8.64 21.92
CA PRO A 273 38.76 9.63 21.96
C PRO A 273 39.59 9.56 20.68
N CYS A 274 39.63 10.66 19.92
CA CYS A 274 40.64 10.87 18.88
C CYS A 274 41.82 11.63 19.50
N PRO A 275 43.07 11.17 19.33
CA PRO A 275 44.24 11.84 19.87
C PRO A 275 44.58 13.07 19.03
N ILE A 276 44.75 14.23 19.67
CA ILE A 276 45.42 15.37 19.06
C ILE A 276 46.56 15.79 20.00
N PRO A 277 47.81 15.87 19.50
CA PRO A 277 48.92 16.43 20.26
C PRO A 277 48.80 17.96 20.25
N LEU A 278 49.27 18.63 21.32
CA LEU A 278 49.81 20.00 21.36
C LEU A 278 50.18 20.25 22.84
N SER A 279 51.46 20.25 23.20
CA SER A 279 52.34 21.43 23.21
C SER A 279 51.86 22.56 24.12
N SER A 280 52.60 22.69 25.24
CA SER A 280 53.04 23.94 25.88
C SER A 280 52.12 24.65 26.88
N ALA A 281 52.46 24.43 28.15
CA ALA A 281 52.78 25.39 29.23
C ALA A 281 51.84 26.57 29.54
N VAL A 282 51.56 26.78 30.85
CA VAL A 282 52.14 27.86 31.70
C VAL A 282 51.44 27.92 33.08
N LEU A 283 52.27 28.01 34.13
CA LEU A 283 52.17 28.56 35.51
C LEU A 283 50.77 28.74 36.18
N CYS A 284 50.58 28.48 37.48
CA CYS A 284 51.43 28.62 38.66
C CYS A 284 51.47 27.37 39.56
#